data_AF-A0A2P4Q9F4-F1
#
_entry.id   AF-A0A2P4Q9F4-F1
#
_cell.length_a   1.000
_cell.length_b   1.000
_cell.length_c   1.000
_cell.angle_alpha   90.00
_cell.angle_beta   90.00
_cell.angle_gamma   90.00
#
_symmetry.space_group_name_H-M   'P 1'
#
loop_
_entity.id
_entity.type
_entity.pdbx_description
1 polymer ?
#
loop_
_entity_poly.entity_id
_entity_poly.type
_entity_poly.pdbx_seq_one_letter_code
_entity_poly.pdbx_strand_id
1 'polypeptide(L)'
;MIPKGVSKEFYDHYMEIFNKTLPTTPLHEFPRRGRLNNLIYHIKTREEALLLLKVIPQWRKKLLPITSVTTRLLIIKCCEFNAVDVVFNMLIDRMKYALLPNREGFRLIMLTFANKIIDPTSEDEIHSDNKQEILDNLYKTFGLMEYYDVSQYDAYIYTILISTSLKLNNLDRVDITTSEFLENFDKMILEISPISFNEKEENELKIRNDKFFEYNIESRISRLKSCIEMVNILDKWYTETKQDTKKAESFRNLKENWDNEIKKLQNSSS
;
A
#
# COMPACT_ATOMS: atom_id res chain seq x y z
N MET A 1 -28.58 9.37 -17.11
CA MET A 1 -28.74 7.92 -16.78
C MET A 1 -27.60 7.53 -15.86
N ILE A 2 -27.90 6.90 -14.71
CA ILE A 2 -26.89 6.48 -13.74
C ILE A 2 -26.19 5.21 -14.29
N PRO A 3 -24.85 5.14 -14.30
CA PRO A 3 -24.13 3.94 -14.75
C PRO A 3 -24.50 2.70 -13.91
N LYS A 4 -24.42 1.51 -14.53
CA LYS A 4 -24.60 0.23 -13.80
C LYS A 4 -23.54 0.11 -12.70
N GLY A 5 -23.92 -0.40 -11.53
CA GLY A 5 -23.03 -0.58 -10.37
C GLY A 5 -22.74 0.68 -9.58
N VAL A 6 -23.31 1.83 -9.96
CA VAL A 6 -23.13 3.12 -9.26
C VAL A 6 -24.39 3.46 -8.48
N SER A 7 -24.24 3.74 -7.18
CA SER A 7 -25.35 4.17 -6.33
C SER A 7 -25.81 5.58 -6.70
N LYS A 8 -27.11 5.84 -6.54
CA LYS A 8 -27.68 7.17 -6.79
C LYS A 8 -27.04 8.24 -5.90
N GLU A 9 -26.85 7.92 -4.62
CA GLU A 9 -26.21 8.82 -3.65
C GLU A 9 -24.80 9.22 -4.11
N PHE A 10 -23.95 8.27 -4.51
CA PHE A 10 -22.63 8.59 -5.04
C PHE A 10 -22.73 9.41 -6.33
N TYR A 11 -23.61 9.01 -7.25
CA TYR A 11 -23.74 9.67 -8.55
C TYR A 11 -24.18 11.13 -8.42
N ASP A 12 -25.08 11.44 -7.49
CA ASP A 12 -25.54 12.81 -7.23
C ASP A 12 -24.37 13.68 -6.73
N HIS A 13 -23.54 13.16 -5.81
CA HIS A 13 -22.31 13.85 -5.37
C HIS A 13 -21.28 14.00 -6.51
N TYR A 14 -21.12 12.95 -7.33
CA TYR A 14 -20.22 12.96 -8.47
C TYR A 14 -20.64 14.04 -9.48
N MET A 15 -21.92 14.09 -9.84
CA MET A 15 -22.45 15.07 -10.79
C MET A 15 -22.39 16.49 -10.24
N GLU A 16 -22.60 16.68 -8.92
CA GLU A 16 -22.41 17.99 -8.28
C GLU A 16 -20.99 18.51 -8.52
N ILE A 17 -19.97 17.70 -8.21
CA ILE A 17 -18.57 18.09 -8.38
C ILE A 17 -18.23 18.25 -9.85
N PHE A 18 -18.64 17.30 -10.69
CA PHE A 18 -18.35 17.30 -12.12
C PHE A 18 -18.90 18.56 -12.79
N ASN A 19 -20.16 18.94 -12.52
CA ASN A 19 -20.77 20.12 -13.11
C ASN A 19 -20.14 21.43 -12.60
N LYS A 20 -19.81 21.51 -11.30
CA LYS A 20 -19.19 22.71 -10.70
C LYS A 20 -17.71 22.88 -11.01
N THR A 21 -17.09 21.91 -11.67
CA THR A 21 -15.67 21.97 -12.06
C THR A 21 -15.50 22.03 -13.58
N LEU A 22 -16.57 22.21 -14.34
CA LEU A 22 -16.49 22.35 -15.80
C LEU A 22 -15.63 23.57 -16.17
N PRO A 23 -14.90 23.54 -17.31
CA PRO A 23 -14.02 24.65 -17.70
C PRO A 23 -14.71 26.02 -17.72
N THR A 24 -16.00 26.05 -18.07
CA THR A 24 -16.83 27.26 -18.18
C THR A 24 -17.39 27.78 -16.85
N THR A 25 -17.31 27.00 -15.76
CA THR A 25 -17.88 27.40 -14.47
C THR A 25 -17.10 28.58 -13.85
N PRO A 26 -17.77 29.64 -13.37
CA PRO A 26 -17.16 30.74 -12.63
C PRO A 26 -16.48 30.31 -11.32
N LEU A 27 -15.43 31.03 -10.91
CA LEU A 27 -14.66 30.71 -9.69
C LEU A 27 -15.51 30.66 -8.40
N HIS A 28 -16.51 31.52 -8.27
CA HIS A 28 -17.36 31.61 -7.08
C HIS A 28 -18.34 30.43 -6.94
N GLU A 29 -18.55 29.66 -8.02
CA GLU A 29 -19.41 28.48 -8.03
C GLU A 29 -18.64 27.18 -7.76
N PHE A 30 -17.31 27.27 -7.56
CA PHE A 30 -16.48 26.09 -7.32
C PHE A 30 -16.89 25.37 -6.03
N PRO A 31 -16.81 24.04 -6.01
CA PRO A 31 -17.16 23.27 -4.84
C PRO A 31 -16.19 23.57 -3.68
N ARG A 32 -16.68 23.47 -2.45
CA ARG A 32 -15.84 23.56 -1.25
C ARG A 32 -14.74 22.50 -1.29
N ARG A 33 -13.54 22.82 -0.80
CA ARG A 33 -12.35 21.96 -0.84
C ARG A 33 -12.57 20.53 -0.29
N GLY A 34 -13.41 20.37 0.74
CA GLY A 34 -13.71 19.05 1.33
C GLY A 34 -14.66 18.17 0.51
N ARG A 35 -15.32 18.70 -0.55
CA ARG A 35 -16.31 17.94 -1.32
C ARG A 35 -15.71 16.74 -2.03
N LEU A 36 -14.47 16.84 -2.52
CA LEU A 36 -13.78 15.68 -3.12
C LEU A 36 -13.59 14.55 -2.10
N ASN A 37 -13.18 14.87 -0.86
CA ASN A 37 -13.05 13.86 0.19
C ASN A 37 -14.40 13.22 0.53
N ASN A 38 -15.48 14.01 0.55
CA ASN A 38 -16.82 13.47 0.76
C ASN A 38 -17.21 12.51 -0.37
N LEU A 39 -16.95 12.85 -1.64
CA LEU A 39 -17.22 11.95 -2.76
C LEU A 39 -16.44 10.63 -2.60
N ILE A 40 -15.14 10.70 -2.30
CA ILE A 40 -14.29 9.52 -2.13
C ILE A 40 -14.78 8.66 -0.96
N TYR A 41 -15.20 9.29 0.15
CA TYR A 41 -15.71 8.57 1.32
C TYR A 41 -16.95 7.72 1.01
N HIS A 42 -17.79 8.16 0.07
CA HIS A 42 -19.04 7.47 -0.30
C HIS A 42 -18.87 6.37 -1.35
N ILE A 43 -17.64 6.08 -1.80
CA ILE A 43 -17.38 4.93 -2.65
C ILE A 43 -17.79 3.66 -1.88
N LYS A 44 -18.61 2.84 -2.53
CA LYS A 44 -19.15 1.55 -2.08
C LYS A 44 -18.95 0.45 -3.12
N THR A 45 -18.55 0.79 -4.35
CA THR A 45 -18.33 -0.19 -5.44
C THR A 45 -17.11 0.15 -6.29
N ARG A 46 -16.64 -0.84 -7.06
CA ARG A 46 -15.57 -0.68 -8.05
C ARG A 46 -15.96 0.30 -9.15
N GLU A 47 -17.20 0.27 -9.61
CA GLU A 47 -17.73 1.12 -10.67
C GLU A 47 -17.73 2.60 -10.25
N GLU A 48 -17.98 2.90 -8.98
CA GLU A 48 -17.88 4.23 -8.41
C GLU A 48 -16.43 4.73 -8.39
N ALA A 49 -15.48 3.87 -8.01
CA ALA A 49 -14.07 4.21 -8.06
C ALA A 49 -13.59 4.57 -9.48
N LEU A 50 -14.08 3.87 -10.52
CA LEU A 50 -13.75 4.16 -11.91
C LEU A 50 -14.14 5.58 -12.35
N LEU A 51 -15.22 6.14 -11.79
CA LEU A 51 -15.65 7.51 -12.10
C LEU A 51 -14.63 8.56 -11.63
N LEU A 52 -13.78 8.24 -10.65
CA LEU A 52 -12.76 9.16 -10.14
C LEU A 52 -11.71 9.52 -11.18
N LEU A 53 -11.45 8.63 -12.15
CA LEU A 53 -10.50 8.86 -13.25
C LEU A 53 -10.85 10.09 -14.08
N LYS A 54 -12.12 10.51 -14.08
CA LYS A 54 -12.61 11.71 -14.77
C LYS A 54 -12.66 12.93 -13.85
N VAL A 55 -13.11 12.76 -12.61
CA VAL A 55 -13.33 13.91 -11.70
C VAL A 55 -12.03 14.49 -11.13
N ILE A 56 -11.03 13.65 -10.81
CA ILE A 56 -9.78 14.10 -10.18
C ILE A 56 -8.96 15.01 -11.12
N PRO A 57 -8.75 14.67 -12.41
CA PRO A 57 -8.07 15.57 -13.34
C PRO A 57 -8.80 16.90 -13.50
N GLN A 58 -10.14 16.87 -13.51
CA GLN A 58 -10.95 18.08 -13.64
C GLN A 58 -10.86 18.97 -12.39
N TRP A 59 -10.91 18.36 -11.20
CA TRP A 59 -10.64 19.03 -9.93
C TRP A 59 -9.30 19.76 -9.94
N ARG A 60 -8.24 19.07 -10.39
CA ARG A 60 -6.90 19.63 -10.50
C ARG A 60 -6.79 20.75 -11.55
N LYS A 61 -7.44 20.61 -12.71
CA LYS A 61 -7.46 21.66 -13.76
C LYS A 61 -8.05 22.98 -13.25
N LYS A 62 -8.89 22.93 -12.22
CA LYS A 62 -9.42 24.11 -11.51
C LYS A 62 -8.55 24.59 -10.35
N LEU A 63 -7.33 24.07 -10.24
CA LEU A 63 -6.36 24.38 -9.18
C LEU A 63 -6.90 24.11 -7.76
N LEU A 64 -7.89 23.22 -7.64
CA LEU A 64 -8.38 22.77 -6.34
C LEU A 64 -7.37 21.77 -5.74
N PRO A 65 -7.11 21.84 -4.43
CA PRO A 65 -6.02 21.08 -3.82
C PRO A 65 -6.34 19.58 -3.76
N ILE A 66 -5.29 18.78 -3.97
CA ILE A 66 -5.22 17.37 -3.61
C ILE A 66 -4.16 17.26 -2.52
N THR A 67 -4.55 16.74 -1.36
CA THR A 67 -3.67 16.64 -0.19
C THR A 67 -3.24 15.19 0.03
N SER A 68 -2.23 14.97 0.88
CA SER A 68 -1.85 13.61 1.32
C SER A 68 -3.00 12.88 2.01
N VAL A 69 -3.88 13.59 2.73
CA VAL A 69 -5.09 13.02 3.35
C VAL A 69 -6.08 12.55 2.28
N THR A 70 -6.33 13.38 1.27
CA THR A 70 -7.17 13.02 0.11
C THR A 70 -6.63 11.79 -0.59
N THR A 71 -5.31 11.75 -0.82
CA THR A 71 -4.64 10.61 -1.47
C THR A 71 -4.76 9.35 -0.62
N ARG A 72 -4.51 9.42 0.70
CA ARG A 72 -4.67 8.28 1.60
C ARG A 72 -6.10 7.73 1.59
N LEU A 73 -7.10 8.61 1.67
CA LEU A 73 -8.51 8.19 1.63
C LEU A 73 -8.87 7.53 0.30
N LEU A 74 -8.39 8.09 -0.81
CA LEU A 74 -8.56 7.53 -2.15
C LEU A 74 -7.97 6.12 -2.25
N ILE A 75 -6.72 5.93 -1.80
CA ILE A 75 -6.05 4.63 -1.81
C ILE A 75 -6.86 3.62 -0.99
N ILE A 76 -7.21 3.96 0.26
CA ILE A 76 -7.96 3.07 1.16
C ILE A 76 -9.27 2.63 0.50
N LYS A 77 -10.06 3.58 0.00
CA LYS A 77 -11.39 3.29 -0.57
C LYS A 77 -11.29 2.46 -1.84
N CYS A 78 -10.35 2.77 -2.74
CA CYS A 78 -10.16 1.97 -3.94
C CYS A 78 -9.66 0.55 -3.62
N CYS A 79 -8.77 0.39 -2.65
CA CYS A 79 -8.31 -0.93 -2.21
C CYS A 79 -9.43 -1.76 -1.55
N GLU A 80 -10.27 -1.14 -0.70
CA GLU A 80 -11.42 -1.76 -0.03
C GLU A 80 -12.42 -2.36 -1.03
N PHE A 81 -12.65 -1.70 -2.16
CA PHE A 81 -13.59 -2.14 -3.20
C PHE A 81 -12.90 -2.77 -4.42
N ASN A 82 -11.73 -3.39 -4.23
CA ASN A 82 -10.99 -4.13 -5.26
C ASN A 82 -10.67 -3.32 -6.54
N ALA A 83 -10.60 -2.00 -6.43
CA ALA A 83 -10.31 -1.03 -7.48
C ALA A 83 -8.86 -0.52 -7.47
N VAL A 84 -7.91 -1.35 -7.02
CA VAL A 84 -6.48 -1.00 -6.89
C VAL A 84 -5.84 -0.53 -8.21
N ASP A 85 -6.25 -1.10 -9.33
CA ASP A 85 -5.82 -0.71 -10.69
C ASP A 85 -6.19 0.75 -11.02
N VAL A 86 -7.30 1.25 -10.48
CA VAL A 86 -7.70 2.64 -10.65
C VAL A 86 -6.68 3.59 -10.03
N VAL A 87 -6.26 3.29 -8.79
CA VAL A 87 -5.24 4.08 -8.09
C VAL A 87 -3.89 3.94 -8.76
N PHE A 88 -3.51 2.72 -9.14
CA PHE A 88 -2.26 2.47 -9.86
C PHE A 88 -2.16 3.30 -11.15
N ASN A 89 -3.22 3.33 -11.96
CA ASN A 89 -3.28 4.15 -13.17
C ASN A 89 -3.17 5.65 -12.87
N MET A 90 -3.71 6.12 -11.75
CA MET A 90 -3.54 7.52 -11.33
C MET A 90 -2.13 7.85 -10.86
N LEU A 91 -1.44 6.89 -10.22
CA LEU A 91 -0.07 7.07 -9.76
C LEU A 91 0.94 7.08 -10.91
N ILE A 92 0.70 6.32 -11.98
CA ILE A 92 1.55 6.36 -13.18
C ILE A 92 1.54 7.75 -13.81
N ASP A 93 0.40 8.43 -13.84
CA ASP A 93 0.25 9.76 -14.44
C ASP A 93 0.20 10.88 -13.38
N ARG A 94 1.35 11.11 -12.73
CA ARG A 94 1.53 12.20 -11.75
C ARG A 94 1.22 13.57 -12.35
N MET A 95 1.49 13.78 -13.64
CA MET A 95 1.21 15.05 -14.33
C MET A 95 -0.27 15.34 -14.54
N LYS A 96 -1.13 14.32 -14.55
CA LYS A 96 -2.58 14.48 -14.62
C LYS A 96 -3.26 14.43 -13.26
N TYR A 97 -2.84 13.55 -12.35
CA TYR A 97 -3.55 13.32 -11.09
C TYR A 97 -2.91 13.98 -9.85
N ALA A 98 -1.60 14.22 -9.83
CA ALA A 98 -0.86 14.84 -8.70
C ALA A 98 -1.24 14.27 -7.31
N LEU A 99 -1.37 12.96 -7.24
CA LEU A 99 -1.53 12.27 -5.96
C LEU A 99 -0.25 12.40 -5.11
N LEU A 100 -0.39 12.30 -3.79
CA LEU A 100 0.69 12.40 -2.81
C LEU A 100 0.70 11.16 -1.90
N PRO A 101 1.04 9.97 -2.42
CA PRO A 101 1.11 8.75 -1.64
C PRO A 101 2.24 8.82 -0.61
N ASN A 102 2.11 8.07 0.47
CA ASN A 102 3.19 7.80 1.42
C ASN A 102 3.49 6.29 1.43
N ARG A 103 4.47 5.87 2.23
CA ARG A 103 4.88 4.46 2.34
C ARG A 103 3.73 3.52 2.66
N GLU A 104 2.90 3.85 3.66
CA GLU A 104 1.73 3.03 4.01
C GLU A 104 0.72 2.93 2.86
N GLY A 105 0.53 4.00 2.09
CA GLY A 105 -0.30 4.00 0.89
C GLY A 105 0.23 3.02 -0.17
N PHE A 106 1.52 3.07 -0.48
CA PHE A 106 2.15 2.09 -1.39
C PHE A 106 2.07 0.67 -0.85
N ARG A 107 2.36 0.45 0.44
CA ARG A 107 2.24 -0.85 1.12
C ARG A 107 0.84 -1.43 0.94
N LEU A 108 -0.20 -0.62 1.13
CA LEU A 108 -1.59 -1.05 0.96
C LEU A 108 -1.91 -1.45 -0.48
N ILE A 109 -1.47 -0.66 -1.47
CA ILE A 109 -1.65 -0.98 -2.90
C ILE A 109 -0.97 -2.30 -3.24
N MET A 110 0.29 -2.49 -2.81
CA MET A 110 1.04 -3.72 -3.04
C MET A 110 0.37 -4.92 -2.38
N LEU A 111 -0.10 -4.77 -1.13
CA LEU A 111 -0.82 -5.84 -0.43
C LEU A 111 -2.13 -6.19 -1.15
N THR A 112 -2.88 -5.22 -1.68
CA THR A 112 -4.09 -5.48 -2.45
C THR A 112 -3.79 -6.24 -3.74
N PHE A 113 -2.73 -5.90 -4.47
CA PHE A 113 -2.31 -6.68 -5.65
C PHE A 113 -1.87 -8.10 -5.26
N ALA A 114 -1.09 -8.26 -4.19
CA ALA A 114 -0.68 -9.57 -3.69
C ALA A 114 -1.89 -10.43 -3.31
N ASN A 115 -2.87 -9.87 -2.61
CA ASN A 115 -4.09 -10.58 -2.23
C ASN A 115 -4.90 -11.02 -3.45
N LYS A 116 -4.96 -10.22 -4.53
CA LYS A 116 -5.61 -10.65 -5.79
C LYS A 116 -4.96 -11.88 -6.43
N ILE A 117 -3.66 -12.10 -6.20
CA ILE A 117 -2.95 -13.29 -6.70
C ILE A 117 -3.24 -14.51 -5.82
N ILE A 118 -3.34 -14.30 -4.50
CA ILE A 118 -3.42 -15.34 -3.48
C ILE A 118 -4.86 -15.81 -3.24
N ASP A 119 -5.85 -14.92 -3.40
CA ASP A 119 -7.24 -15.18 -3.03
C ASP A 119 -7.91 -16.23 -3.96
N PRO A 120 -8.22 -17.43 -3.44
CA PRO A 120 -8.88 -18.50 -4.21
C PRO A 120 -10.37 -18.22 -4.46
N THR A 121 -10.95 -17.19 -3.84
CA THR A 121 -12.37 -16.83 -3.95
C THR A 121 -12.66 -15.75 -4.99
N SER A 122 -11.64 -15.29 -5.73
CA SER A 122 -11.88 -14.52 -6.95
C SER A 122 -12.63 -15.42 -7.94
N GLU A 123 -13.95 -15.22 -8.04
CA GLU A 123 -14.86 -15.99 -8.90
C GLU A 123 -14.53 -15.84 -10.40
N ASP A 124 -13.68 -14.89 -10.74
CA ASP A 124 -13.04 -14.84 -12.04
C ASP A 124 -11.92 -15.91 -12.04
N GLU A 125 -11.99 -16.90 -12.92
CA GLU A 125 -10.82 -17.69 -13.30
C GLU A 125 -9.73 -16.72 -13.79
N ILE A 126 -8.94 -16.16 -12.87
CA ILE A 126 -7.81 -15.32 -13.21
C ILE A 126 -6.80 -16.27 -13.85
N HIS A 127 -6.86 -16.34 -15.19
CA HIS A 127 -5.91 -17.08 -16.00
C HIS A 127 -4.48 -16.73 -15.58
N SER A 128 -3.57 -17.69 -15.70
CA SER A 128 -2.15 -17.54 -15.31
C SER A 128 -1.53 -16.25 -15.85
N ASP A 129 -1.88 -15.85 -17.07
CA ASP A 129 -1.39 -14.64 -17.73
C ASP A 129 -1.80 -13.35 -16.98
N ASN A 130 -3.01 -13.32 -16.42
CA ASN A 130 -3.50 -12.17 -15.65
C ASN A 130 -2.82 -12.10 -14.27
N LYS A 131 -2.46 -13.25 -13.67
CA LYS A 131 -1.67 -13.26 -12.42
C LYS A 131 -0.26 -12.70 -12.61
N GLN A 132 0.37 -12.99 -13.75
CA GLN A 132 1.68 -12.43 -14.07
C GLN A 132 1.61 -10.92 -14.33
N GLU A 133 0.55 -10.42 -14.99
CA GLU A 133 0.33 -8.98 -15.14
C GLU A 133 0.12 -8.29 -13.79
N ILE A 134 -0.63 -8.90 -12.87
CA ILE A 134 -0.80 -8.37 -11.51
C ILE A 134 0.54 -8.34 -10.77
N LEU A 135 1.38 -9.38 -10.93
CA LEU A 135 2.73 -9.40 -10.37
C LEU A 135 3.56 -8.25 -10.95
N ASP A 136 3.49 -8.00 -12.26
CA ASP A 136 4.19 -6.88 -12.89
C ASP A 136 3.71 -5.53 -12.37
N ASN A 137 2.41 -5.35 -12.15
CA ASN A 137 1.87 -4.13 -11.56
C ASN A 137 2.31 -3.94 -10.09
N LEU A 138 2.48 -5.02 -9.35
CA LEU A 138 3.04 -5.02 -8.00
C LEU A 138 4.51 -4.55 -7.99
N TYR A 139 5.36 -5.04 -8.90
CA TYR A 139 6.74 -4.55 -9.05
C TYR A 139 6.80 -3.11 -9.61
N LYS A 140 5.93 -2.74 -10.56
CA LYS A 140 5.82 -1.35 -11.02
C LYS A 140 5.41 -0.42 -9.88
N THR A 141 4.53 -0.87 -8.97
CA THR A 141 4.15 -0.12 -7.77
C THR A 141 5.35 0.12 -6.87
N PHE A 142 6.21 -0.89 -6.68
CA PHE A 142 7.48 -0.73 -5.97
C PHE A 142 8.36 0.32 -6.65
N GLY A 143 8.57 0.23 -7.97
CA GLY A 143 9.36 1.22 -8.73
C GLY A 143 8.78 2.65 -8.70
N LEU A 144 7.46 2.80 -8.63
CA LEU A 144 6.81 4.10 -8.48
C LEU A 144 7.17 4.79 -7.14
N MET A 145 7.55 4.05 -6.11
CA MET A 145 7.92 4.67 -4.82
C MET A 145 9.08 5.64 -4.97
N GLU A 146 10.12 5.27 -5.71
CA GLU A 146 11.28 6.14 -6.00
C GLU A 146 10.84 7.37 -6.81
N TYR A 147 9.97 7.20 -7.81
CA TYR A 147 9.41 8.30 -8.60
C TYR A 147 8.62 9.33 -7.76
N TYR A 148 8.13 8.92 -6.59
CA TYR A 148 7.42 9.74 -5.62
C TYR A 148 8.29 10.19 -4.44
N ASP A 149 9.61 9.96 -4.49
CA ASP A 149 10.56 10.22 -3.39
C ASP A 149 10.16 9.53 -2.07
N VAL A 150 9.52 8.36 -2.17
CA VAL A 150 9.13 7.52 -1.03
C VAL A 150 10.13 6.38 -0.89
N SER A 151 10.75 6.27 0.29
CA SER A 151 11.72 5.21 0.55
C SER A 151 11.10 3.81 0.45
N GLN A 152 11.79 2.96 -0.32
CA GLN A 152 11.51 1.54 -0.54
C GLN A 152 12.12 0.62 0.53
N TYR A 153 12.97 1.16 1.42
CA TYR A 153 13.72 0.39 2.41
C TYR A 153 12.82 0.00 3.59
N ASP A 154 11.97 -1.01 3.37
CA ASP A 154 11.06 -1.60 4.35
C ASP A 154 11.03 -3.11 4.14
N ALA A 155 11.41 -3.88 5.16
CA ALA A 155 11.46 -5.34 5.09
C ALA A 155 10.10 -5.98 4.75
N TYR A 156 8.99 -5.36 5.16
CA TYR A 156 7.66 -5.86 4.85
C TYR A 156 7.29 -5.63 3.38
N ILE A 157 7.76 -4.55 2.75
CA ILE A 157 7.57 -4.32 1.31
C ILE A 157 8.25 -5.42 0.50
N TYR A 158 9.50 -5.75 0.83
CA TYR A 158 10.22 -6.88 0.22
C TYR A 158 9.54 -8.22 0.50
N THR A 159 9.01 -8.40 1.72
CA THR A 159 8.24 -9.59 2.08
C THR A 159 7.02 -9.78 1.18
N ILE A 160 6.30 -8.70 0.84
CA ILE A 160 5.18 -8.74 -0.10
C ILE A 160 5.66 -9.19 -1.50
N LEU A 161 6.73 -8.57 -2.02
CA LEU A 161 7.28 -8.90 -3.34
C LEU A 161 7.71 -10.37 -3.45
N ILE A 162 8.52 -10.81 -2.49
CA ILE A 162 9.11 -12.16 -2.45
C ILE A 162 8.01 -13.21 -2.26
N SER A 163 7.15 -13.03 -1.26
CA SER A 163 6.07 -13.99 -0.97
C SER A 163 5.11 -14.14 -2.15
N THR A 164 4.76 -13.04 -2.81
CA THR A 164 3.89 -13.08 -4.00
C THR A 164 4.57 -13.81 -5.16
N SER A 165 5.87 -13.57 -5.38
CA SER A 165 6.65 -14.24 -6.43
C SER A 165 6.81 -15.74 -6.16
N LEU A 166 7.01 -16.14 -4.90
CA LEU A 166 7.03 -17.53 -4.45
C LEU A 166 5.68 -18.23 -4.75
N LYS A 167 4.56 -17.57 -4.48
CA LYS A 167 3.22 -18.12 -4.74
C LYS A 167 2.95 -18.38 -6.23
N LEU A 168 3.57 -17.60 -7.12
CA LEU A 168 3.49 -17.80 -8.56
C LEU A 168 4.61 -18.67 -9.13
N ASN A 169 5.45 -19.27 -8.27
CA ASN A 169 6.62 -20.06 -8.66
C ASN A 169 7.57 -19.30 -9.62
N ASN A 170 7.63 -17.97 -9.52
CA ASN A 170 8.52 -17.13 -10.31
C ASN A 170 9.88 -17.01 -9.60
N LEU A 171 10.65 -18.11 -9.61
CA LEU A 171 11.87 -18.27 -8.82
C LEU A 171 13.00 -17.30 -9.21
N ASP A 172 13.04 -16.86 -10.47
CA ASP A 172 14.02 -15.86 -10.93
C ASP A 172 13.79 -14.51 -10.24
N ARG A 173 12.53 -14.07 -10.15
CA ARG A 173 12.18 -12.85 -9.42
C ARG A 173 12.41 -12.98 -7.93
N VAL A 174 12.18 -14.16 -7.36
CA VAL A 174 12.53 -14.44 -5.96
C VAL A 174 14.02 -14.22 -5.74
N ASP A 175 14.90 -14.84 -6.54
CA ASP A 175 16.35 -14.74 -6.34
C ASP A 175 16.87 -13.29 -6.45
N ILE A 176 16.41 -12.55 -7.46
CA ILE A 176 16.80 -11.16 -7.70
C ILE A 176 16.35 -10.28 -6.54
N THR A 177 15.06 -10.33 -6.19
CA THR A 177 14.48 -9.48 -5.15
C THR A 177 15.05 -9.81 -3.77
N THR A 178 15.33 -11.08 -3.51
CA THR A 178 15.99 -11.52 -2.28
C THR A 178 17.43 -11.01 -2.20
N SER A 179 18.16 -11.00 -3.31
CA SER A 179 19.53 -10.46 -3.34
C SER A 179 19.52 -8.96 -3.03
N GLU A 180 18.63 -8.20 -3.68
CA GLU A 180 18.43 -6.77 -3.40
C GLU A 180 18.01 -6.51 -1.94
N PHE A 181 17.12 -7.35 -1.40
CA PHE A 181 16.69 -7.29 -0.01
C PHE A 181 17.88 -7.42 0.96
N LEU A 182 18.75 -8.41 0.76
CA LEU A 182 19.92 -8.63 1.62
C LEU A 182 20.96 -7.51 1.47
N GLU A 183 21.20 -7.03 0.24
CA GLU A 183 22.15 -5.93 -0.03
C GLU A 183 21.73 -4.62 0.61
N ASN A 184 20.42 -4.38 0.74
CA ASN A 184 19.87 -3.16 1.31
C ASN A 184 19.39 -3.32 2.75
N PHE A 185 19.59 -4.49 3.38
CA PHE A 185 19.02 -4.79 4.68
C PHE A 185 19.44 -3.78 5.75
N ASP A 186 20.72 -3.38 5.78
CA ASP A 186 21.24 -2.39 6.73
C ASP A 186 20.51 -1.03 6.62
N LYS A 187 20.02 -0.67 5.43
CA LYS A 187 19.22 0.55 5.21
C LYS A 187 17.79 0.42 5.71
N MET A 188 17.26 -0.81 5.82
CA MET A 188 15.90 -1.10 6.31
C MET A 188 15.79 -1.05 7.84
N ILE A 189 16.92 -1.20 8.55
CA ILE A 189 16.99 -1.22 10.03
C ILE A 189 16.54 0.12 10.64
N LEU A 190 16.55 1.21 9.89
CA LEU A 190 16.24 2.57 10.38
C LEU A 190 14.76 2.83 10.76
N GLU A 191 13.81 1.94 10.46
CA GLU A 191 12.40 2.11 10.87
C GLU A 191 11.90 1.08 11.88
N ILE A 192 12.78 0.16 12.29
CA ILE A 192 12.60 -0.69 13.46
C ILE A 192 13.10 0.03 14.73
N SER A 193 13.83 1.14 14.59
CA SER A 193 14.13 2.00 15.74
C SER A 193 12.85 2.58 16.33
N PRO A 194 12.73 2.63 17.66
CA PRO A 194 11.59 3.27 18.30
C PRO A 194 11.53 4.71 17.78
N ILE A 195 10.32 5.19 17.52
CA ILE A 195 10.10 6.63 17.55
C ILE A 195 10.59 7.04 18.94
N SER A 196 11.77 7.65 19.03
CA SER A 196 12.23 8.24 20.27
C SER A 196 11.37 9.48 20.47
N PHE A 197 10.16 9.29 20.98
CA PHE A 197 9.41 10.38 21.55
C PHE A 197 10.28 10.92 22.68
N ASN A 198 10.65 12.20 22.60
CA ASN A 198 11.23 12.85 23.76
C ASN A 198 10.27 12.63 24.94
N GLU A 199 10.77 12.35 26.15
CA GLU A 199 9.95 12.07 27.35
C GLU A 199 8.85 13.13 27.61
N LYS A 200 9.04 14.35 27.07
CA LYS A 200 8.04 15.43 27.09
C LYS A 200 6.88 15.24 26.11
N GLU A 201 7.10 14.72 24.90
CA GLU A 201 6.04 14.41 23.93
C GLU A 201 5.27 13.14 24.32
N GLU A 202 5.96 12.19 24.97
CA GLU A 202 5.36 10.96 25.46
C GLU A 202 4.29 11.21 26.53
N ASN A 203 4.49 12.21 27.41
CA ASN A 203 3.51 12.58 28.44
C ASN A 203 2.31 13.36 27.89
N GLU A 204 2.47 14.12 26.80
CA GLU A 204 1.33 14.81 26.16
C GLU A 204 0.50 13.88 25.26
N LEU A 205 1.12 12.83 24.68
CA LEU A 205 0.43 11.80 23.89
C LEU A 205 -0.15 10.65 24.74
N LYS A 206 0.43 10.31 25.89
CA LYS A 206 -0.11 9.29 26.84
C LYS A 206 -1.51 9.64 27.34
N ILE A 207 -1.89 10.91 27.37
CA ILE A 207 -3.25 11.33 27.79
C ILE A 207 -4.27 11.18 26.63
N ARG A 208 -3.83 10.90 25.38
CA ARG A 208 -4.68 10.68 24.21
C ARG A 208 -4.26 9.42 23.42
N ASN A 209 -4.72 8.26 23.92
CA ASN A 209 -4.97 6.98 23.23
C ASN A 209 -3.92 5.86 23.40
N ASP A 210 -3.99 5.15 24.53
CA ASP A 210 -3.37 3.83 24.73
C ASP A 210 -3.73 2.83 23.62
N LYS A 211 -4.97 2.88 23.09
CA LYS A 211 -5.44 2.05 21.97
C LYS A 211 -4.67 2.26 20.66
N PHE A 212 -4.13 3.46 20.43
CA PHE A 212 -3.34 3.73 19.22
C PHE A 212 -1.93 3.13 19.34
N PHE A 213 -1.38 3.10 20.54
CA PHE A 213 -0.09 2.48 20.84
C PHE A 213 -0.17 0.95 20.74
N GLU A 214 -1.20 0.33 21.32
CA GLU A 214 -1.46 -1.11 21.20
C GLU A 214 -1.67 -1.55 19.74
N TYR A 215 -2.52 -0.84 18.98
CA TYR A 215 -2.76 -1.11 17.56
C TYR A 215 -1.47 -1.04 16.71
N ASN A 216 -0.56 -0.13 17.06
CA ASN A 216 0.74 0.00 16.40
C ASN A 216 1.64 -1.21 16.70
N ILE A 217 1.66 -1.69 17.94
CA ILE A 217 2.46 -2.86 18.34
C ILE A 217 1.93 -4.14 17.68
N GLU A 218 0.61 -4.38 17.70
CA GLU A 218 0.02 -5.56 17.06
C GLU A 218 0.31 -5.60 15.56
N SER A 219 0.16 -4.46 14.88
CA SER A 219 0.46 -4.31 13.45
C SER A 219 1.95 -4.60 13.17
N ARG A 220 2.86 -4.09 14.00
CA ARG A 220 4.30 -4.35 13.88
C ARG A 220 4.64 -5.83 14.07
N ILE A 221 4.09 -6.46 15.11
CA ILE A 221 4.28 -7.89 15.35
C ILE A 221 3.75 -8.72 14.17
N SER A 222 2.57 -8.39 13.65
CA SER A 222 1.99 -9.06 12.47
C SER A 222 2.90 -8.97 11.24
N ARG A 223 3.47 -7.80 10.98
CA ARG A 223 4.43 -7.58 9.88
C ARG A 223 5.70 -8.42 10.08
N LEU A 224 6.30 -8.38 11.27
CA LEU A 224 7.49 -9.18 11.59
C LEU A 224 7.24 -10.68 11.44
N LYS A 225 6.08 -11.18 11.87
CA LYS A 225 5.69 -12.59 11.67
C LYS A 225 5.64 -12.96 10.19
N SER A 226 5.10 -12.07 9.35
CA SER A 226 5.07 -12.27 7.89
C SER A 226 6.49 -12.30 7.29
N CYS A 227 7.37 -11.41 7.76
CA CYS A 227 8.78 -11.42 7.35
C CYS A 227 9.47 -12.73 7.76
N ILE A 228 9.22 -13.21 8.98
CA ILE A 228 9.74 -14.49 9.50
C ILE A 228 9.27 -15.67 8.66
N GLU A 229 7.99 -15.72 8.30
CA GLU A 229 7.45 -16.77 7.41
C GLU A 229 8.20 -16.79 6.08
N MET A 230 8.38 -15.62 5.45
CA MET A 230 9.10 -15.47 4.20
C MET A 230 10.56 -15.95 4.31
N VAL A 231 11.31 -15.53 5.34
CA VAL A 231 12.72 -15.95 5.48
C VAL A 231 12.88 -17.43 5.83
N ASN A 232 11.91 -18.07 6.51
CA ASN A 232 11.94 -19.53 6.70
C ASN A 232 11.82 -20.29 5.37
N ILE A 233 10.96 -19.79 4.45
CA ILE A 233 10.82 -20.38 3.11
C ILE A 233 12.12 -20.19 2.32
N LEU A 234 12.72 -19.00 2.37
CA LEU A 234 13.98 -18.71 1.70
C LEU A 234 15.14 -19.52 2.27
N ASP A 235 15.27 -19.64 3.59
CA ASP A 235 16.31 -20.47 4.24
C ASP A 235 16.27 -21.91 3.71
N LYS A 236 15.08 -22.51 3.69
CA LYS A 236 14.88 -23.85 3.14
C LYS A 236 15.27 -23.92 1.66
N TRP A 237 14.80 -22.99 0.84
CA TRP A 237 15.08 -22.98 -0.59
C TRP A 237 16.57 -22.79 -0.91
N TYR A 238 17.25 -21.87 -0.22
CA TYR A 238 18.68 -21.63 -0.43
C TYR A 238 19.56 -22.76 0.13
N THR A 239 19.14 -23.40 1.21
CA THR A 239 19.83 -24.57 1.77
C THR A 239 19.68 -25.80 0.89
N GLU A 240 18.44 -26.17 0.54
CA GLU A 240 18.14 -27.45 -0.11
C GLU A 240 18.30 -27.40 -1.63
N THR A 241 17.93 -26.28 -2.26
CA THR A 241 17.86 -26.18 -3.73
C THR A 241 19.05 -25.44 -4.33
N LYS A 242 19.33 -24.21 -3.87
CA LYS A 242 20.44 -23.39 -4.41
C LYS A 242 21.81 -23.77 -3.85
N GLN A 243 21.84 -24.43 -2.69
CA GLN A 243 23.06 -24.76 -1.95
C GLN A 243 23.93 -23.53 -1.62
N ASP A 244 23.31 -22.36 -1.42
CA ASP A 244 23.97 -21.13 -1.00
C ASP A 244 23.88 -21.00 0.52
N THR A 245 24.88 -21.56 1.20
CA THR A 245 24.94 -21.59 2.66
C THR A 245 25.09 -20.20 3.28
N LYS A 246 25.65 -19.22 2.55
CA LYS A 246 25.86 -17.86 3.05
C LYS A 246 24.54 -17.07 3.09
N LYS A 247 23.72 -17.17 2.04
CA LYS A 247 22.38 -16.58 2.05
C LYS A 247 21.47 -17.26 3.06
N ALA A 248 21.50 -18.59 3.14
CA ALA A 248 20.76 -19.35 4.14
C ALA A 248 21.11 -18.91 5.59
N GLU A 249 22.39 -18.75 5.91
CA GLU A 249 22.84 -18.23 7.20
C GLU A 249 22.31 -16.81 7.48
N SER A 250 22.27 -15.95 6.46
CA SER A 250 21.71 -14.60 6.58
C SER A 250 20.23 -14.64 6.98
N PHE A 251 19.43 -15.55 6.41
CA PHE A 251 18.01 -15.70 6.80
C PHE A 251 17.81 -16.24 8.21
N ARG A 252 18.67 -17.17 8.65
CA ARG A 252 18.64 -17.68 10.04
C ARG A 252 18.95 -16.57 11.05
N ASN A 253 19.94 -15.73 10.77
CA ASN A 253 20.25 -14.55 11.59
C ASN A 253 19.11 -13.53 11.62
N LEU A 254 18.48 -13.25 10.46
CA LEU A 254 17.33 -12.35 10.37
C LEU A 254 16.14 -12.83 11.20
N LYS A 255 15.83 -14.13 11.09
CA LYS A 255 14.77 -14.76 11.88
C LYS A 255 15.02 -14.59 13.37
N GLU A 256 16.22 -14.92 13.85
CA GLU A 256 16.57 -14.79 15.26
C GLU A 256 16.43 -13.34 15.76
N ASN A 257 16.91 -12.37 14.96
CA ASN A 257 16.78 -10.96 15.27
C ASN A 257 15.32 -10.51 15.42
N TRP A 258 14.45 -10.89 14.47
CA TRP A 258 13.04 -10.52 14.51
C TRP A 258 12.25 -11.27 15.57
N ASP A 259 12.57 -12.53 15.87
CA ASP A 259 11.98 -13.28 17.00
C ASP A 259 12.30 -12.57 18.33
N ASN A 260 13.54 -12.09 18.49
CA ASN A 260 13.94 -11.32 19.67
C ASN A 260 13.24 -9.96 19.74
N GLU A 261 13.00 -9.31 18.59
CA GLU A 261 12.25 -8.06 18.51
C GLU A 261 10.78 -8.25 18.90
N ILE A 262 10.12 -9.31 18.42
CA ILE A 262 8.73 -9.63 18.81
C ILE A 262 8.63 -9.81 20.32
N LYS A 263 9.57 -10.56 20.94
CA LYS A 263 9.60 -10.75 22.40
C LYS A 263 9.72 -9.41 23.15
N LYS A 264 10.58 -8.50 22.67
CA LYS A 264 10.72 -7.15 23.25
C LYS A 264 9.42 -6.35 23.17
N LEU A 265 8.76 -6.38 22.01
CA LEU A 265 7.50 -5.67 21.79
C LEU A 265 6.38 -6.22 22.69
N GLN A 266 6.26 -7.54 22.82
CA GLN A 266 5.26 -8.18 23.68
C GLN A 266 5.46 -7.83 25.16
N ASN A 267 6.71 -7.81 25.63
CA ASN A 267 7.05 -7.41 27.00
C ASN A 267 6.81 -5.91 27.26
N SER A 268 6.75 -5.07 26.22
CA SER A 268 6.48 -3.63 26.34
C SER A 268 4.99 -3.28 26.33
N SER A 269 4.12 -4.25 26.02
CA SER A 269 2.66 -4.13 26.03
C SER A 269 2.01 -4.74 27.28
N SER A 270 2.81 -5.29 28.20
CA SER A 270 2.38 -5.89 29.48
C SER A 270 2.61 -4.92 30.64
#